data_AF-A0A8K0TLJ9-F1
#
_entry.id   AF-A0A8K0TLJ9-F1
#
_cell.length_a   1.000
_cell.length_b   1.000
_cell.length_c   1.000
_cell.angle_alpha   90.00
_cell.angle_beta   90.00
_cell.angle_gamma   90.00
#
_symmetry.space_group_name_H-M   'P 1'
#
loop_
_entity.id
_entity.type
_entity.pdbx_description
1 polymer ?
#
loop_
_entity_poly.entity_id
_entity_poly.type
_entity_poly.pdbx_seq_one_letter_code
_entity_poly.pdbx_strand_id
1 'polypeptide(L)'
;MLEKDYAGMGTDPFAEYWVKAELRSAEQASIDRCVAVHPFILRKTTRKPPISSESRPTHRYAAAASICSDRLIPGPSANLSFFQKIFGSQQTPIFAGQMEFEIPAVIQLEHPEPIPLCLRFVVDRRKTSPEVLNAAAWPKISLLRLVLEIEARTVTRDDISLTAPTSGTLDLTWKGDEHVINVPLRVWSASSDMQEPLHIPVSGGHGTNAANPPLDVGRLLGIHVRRTGIVGSMFTPAALIPSCATVAFRHSHHVKVILDAEVGGKQIQCRFRRDMTILAPSEVDQSGRDGVWRPQDEEMQPPPVFVRRSGDMRPPATDRAYEDEFPPPMYGRLDSWIRPPVFEPPPPTFAEVEREDLLRRGRIQTV
;
A
#
# COMPACT_ATOMS: atom_id res chain seq x y z
N MET A 1 4.30 19.73 18.83
CA MET A 1 2.93 20.26 18.81
C MET A 1 2.43 19.99 17.40
N LEU A 2 1.60 18.96 17.23
CA LEU A 2 0.96 18.67 15.96
C LEU A 2 -0.32 19.50 15.92
N GLU A 3 -0.43 20.39 14.94
CA GLU A 3 -1.64 21.16 14.67
C GLU A 3 -2.45 20.35 13.64
N LYS A 4 -3.70 20.01 13.97
CA LYS A 4 -4.60 19.20 13.14
C LYS A 4 -5.57 20.14 12.43
N ASP A 5 -5.33 20.44 11.16
CA ASP A 5 -6.33 21.06 10.29
C ASP A 5 -6.96 19.99 9.40
N TYR A 6 -8.22 19.63 9.69
CA TYR A 6 -9.04 18.78 8.84
C TYR A 6 -10.09 19.64 8.12
N ALA A 7 -9.74 20.18 6.96
CA ALA A 7 -10.73 20.72 6.04
C ALA A 7 -11.30 19.56 5.20
N GLY A 8 -12.61 19.33 5.33
CA GLY A 8 -13.31 18.25 4.66
C GLY A 8 -13.32 18.39 3.14
N MET A 9 -12.45 17.63 2.46
CA MET A 9 -12.64 17.03 1.14
C MET A 9 -11.41 16.16 0.84
N GLY A 10 -11.52 14.83 1.01
CA GLY A 10 -10.68 13.83 0.32
C GLY A 10 -9.16 14.01 0.37
N THR A 11 -8.57 14.57 1.43
CA THR A 11 -7.11 14.63 1.54
C THR A 11 -6.60 13.35 2.19
N ASP A 12 -5.81 12.58 1.45
CA ASP A 12 -5.06 11.46 2.01
C ASP A 12 -4.34 11.90 3.30
N PRO A 13 -4.35 11.07 4.35
CA PRO A 13 -3.66 11.42 5.58
C PRO A 13 -2.16 11.60 5.30
N PHE A 14 -1.67 12.82 5.50
CA PHE A 14 -0.26 13.16 5.33
C PHE A 14 0.38 13.50 6.69
N ALA A 15 1.69 13.31 6.77
CA ALA A 15 2.48 13.70 7.93
C ALA A 15 3.59 14.63 7.48
N GLU A 16 3.62 15.82 8.06
CA GLU A 16 4.68 16.79 7.83
C GLU A 16 5.72 16.70 8.94
N TYR A 17 6.98 16.83 8.55
CA TYR A 17 8.10 16.84 9.47
C TYR A 17 8.85 18.16 9.33
N TRP A 18 9.20 18.75 10.47
CA TRP A 18 10.02 19.94 10.54
C TRP A 18 11.04 19.83 11.68
N VAL A 19 12.21 20.41 11.47
CA VAL A 19 13.21 20.66 12.52
C VAL A 19 12.98 22.05 13.07
N LYS A 20 12.86 22.17 14.39
CA LYS A 20 12.78 23.46 15.09
C LYS A 20 14.07 23.70 15.86
N ALA A 21 14.81 24.74 15.50
CA ALA A 21 15.95 25.23 16.25
C ALA A 21 15.54 26.43 17.11
N GLU A 22 15.94 26.44 18.37
CA GLU A 22 15.62 27.51 19.32
C GLU A 22 16.90 28.00 19.99
N LEU A 23 17.22 29.29 19.79
CA LEU A 23 18.30 29.97 20.48
C LEU A 23 17.72 30.79 21.64
N ARG A 24 18.27 30.58 22.83
CA ARG A 24 17.97 31.39 24.02
C ARG A 24 19.22 32.16 24.42
N SER A 25 19.15 33.49 24.39
CA SER A 25 20.20 34.36 24.93
C SER A 25 19.75 34.89 26.28
N ALA A 26 20.63 34.82 27.28
CA ALA A 26 20.39 35.42 28.58
C ALA A 26 21.32 36.62 28.73
N GLU A 27 20.88 37.78 28.26
CA GLU A 27 21.56 39.05 28.49
C GLU A 27 20.74 39.90 29.47
N GLN A 28 21.40 40.36 30.53
CA GLN A 28 20.94 41.36 31.50
C GLN A 28 19.43 41.33 31.79
N ALA A 29 18.99 40.28 32.50
CA ALA A 29 17.65 40.09 33.03
C ALA A 29 16.52 39.81 32.02
N SER A 30 16.82 39.68 30.72
CA SER A 30 15.85 39.23 29.71
C SER A 30 16.31 37.92 29.04
N ILE A 31 15.36 37.01 28.79
CA ILE A 31 15.60 35.81 28.00
C ILE A 31 15.08 36.09 26.59
N ASP A 32 15.98 36.38 25.67
CA ASP A 32 15.64 36.52 24.26
C ASP A 32 15.56 35.16 23.59
N ARG A 33 14.45 34.93 22.87
CA ARG A 33 14.15 33.69 22.18
C ARG A 33 14.06 33.92 20.67
N CYS A 34 14.91 33.23 19.92
CA CYS A 34 14.84 33.16 18.46
C CYS A 34 14.52 31.72 18.04
N VAL A 35 13.58 31.55 17.11
CA VAL A 35 13.14 30.24 16.63
C VAL A 35 13.26 30.18 15.11
N ALA A 36 13.88 29.12 14.60
CA ALA A 36 13.90 28.77 13.19
C ALA A 36 13.20 27.42 12.99
N VAL A 37 12.36 27.31 11.97
CA VAL A 37 11.65 26.06 11.61
C VAL A 37 11.99 25.71 10.17
N HIS A 38 12.36 24.47 9.91
CA HIS A 38 12.72 23.99 8.57
C HIS A 38 11.99 22.66 8.26
N PRO A 39 11.12 22.61 7.23
CA PRO A 39 10.47 21.38 6.83
C PRO A 39 11.46 20.41 6.18
N PHE A 40 11.25 19.11 6.32
CA PHE A 40 12.03 18.10 5.61
C PHE A 40 11.16 16.88 5.26
N ILE A 41 11.57 16.13 4.24
CA ILE A 41 10.87 14.93 3.80
C ILE A 41 11.53 13.70 4.42
N LEU A 42 10.77 12.95 5.22
CA LEU A 42 11.22 11.68 5.76
C LEU A 42 10.85 10.53 4.80
N ARG A 43 11.85 9.94 4.13
CA ARG A 43 11.66 8.79 3.24
C ARG A 43 12.38 7.57 3.82
N LYS A 44 11.69 6.42 3.84
CA LYS A 44 12.33 5.14 4.16
C LYS A 44 13.03 4.61 2.91
N THR A 45 14.34 4.74 2.85
CA THR A 45 15.14 4.16 1.75
C THR A 45 15.33 2.66 1.98
N THR A 46 15.02 1.84 0.99
CA THR A 46 15.30 0.39 1.02
C THR A 46 16.28 0.01 -0.06
N ARG A 47 17.58 0.08 0.26
CA ARG A 47 18.69 -0.47 -0.56
C ARG A 47 18.76 -2.00 -0.55
N LYS A 48 17.65 -2.67 -0.25
CA LYS A 48 17.59 -4.13 -0.27
C LYS A 48 17.14 -4.57 -1.65
N PRO A 49 17.72 -5.64 -2.21
CA PRO A 49 17.23 -6.21 -3.47
C PRO A 49 15.74 -6.60 -3.32
N PRO A 50 15.03 -6.79 -4.45
CA PRO A 50 13.67 -7.29 -4.41
C PRO A 50 13.56 -8.56 -3.56
N ILE A 51 12.47 -8.69 -2.79
CA ILE A 51 12.25 -9.88 -1.98
C ILE A 51 12.14 -11.11 -2.89
N SER A 52 12.95 -12.14 -2.66
CA SER A 52 12.87 -13.38 -3.43
C SER A 52 11.46 -13.97 -3.36
N SER A 53 10.95 -14.45 -4.49
CA SER A 53 9.62 -15.05 -4.57
C SER A 53 9.53 -16.38 -3.82
N GLU A 54 10.63 -17.12 -3.71
CA GLU A 54 10.66 -18.46 -3.08
C GLU A 54 10.66 -18.40 -1.55
N SER A 55 11.15 -17.31 -0.96
CA SER A 55 11.23 -17.15 0.49
C SER A 55 10.10 -16.30 1.07
N ARG A 56 9.06 -15.99 0.28
CA ARG A 56 7.95 -15.18 0.76
C ARG A 56 7.09 -15.99 1.72
N PRO A 57 6.77 -15.46 2.91
CA PRO A 57 5.72 -16.05 3.71
C PRO A 57 4.41 -15.96 2.91
N THR A 58 3.71 -17.09 2.79
CA THR A 58 2.40 -17.17 2.17
C THR A 58 1.34 -17.42 3.23
N HIS A 59 0.13 -16.96 2.92
CA HIS A 59 -1.05 -17.35 3.64
C HIS A 59 -1.85 -18.33 2.80
N ARG A 60 -2.16 -19.48 3.39
CA ARG A 60 -3.04 -20.48 2.80
C ARG A 60 -4.39 -20.45 3.48
N TYR A 61 -5.43 -20.50 2.66
CA TYR A 61 -6.82 -20.53 3.09
C TYR A 61 -7.49 -21.77 2.53
N ALA A 62 -8.50 -22.24 3.25
CA ALA A 62 -9.35 -23.33 2.85
C ALA A 62 -10.79 -22.96 3.20
N ALA A 63 -11.66 -22.85 2.20
CA ALA A 63 -13.08 -22.67 2.38
C ALA A 63 -13.80 -23.98 2.06
N ALA A 64 -14.57 -24.52 3.01
CA ALA A 64 -15.37 -25.71 2.75
C ALA A 64 -16.40 -25.41 1.65
N ALA A 65 -16.52 -26.31 0.68
CA ALA A 65 -17.46 -26.22 -0.41
C ALA A 65 -18.09 -27.59 -0.66
N SER A 66 -19.39 -27.60 -0.91
CA SER A 66 -20.16 -28.81 -1.20
C SER A 66 -21.17 -28.49 -2.28
N ILE A 67 -21.23 -29.34 -3.29
CA ILE A 67 -22.09 -29.17 -4.46
C ILE A 67 -22.92 -30.44 -4.59
N CYS A 68 -24.24 -30.28 -4.67
CA CYS A 68 -25.15 -31.36 -4.99
C CYS A 68 -25.70 -31.11 -6.40
N SER A 69 -25.35 -31.97 -7.36
CA SER A 69 -25.85 -31.85 -8.74
C SER A 69 -25.76 -33.17 -9.49
N ASP A 70 -26.80 -33.47 -10.27
CA ASP A 70 -26.82 -34.63 -11.18
C ASP A 70 -25.78 -34.50 -12.31
N ARG A 71 -25.29 -33.29 -12.58
CA ARG A 71 -24.25 -33.01 -13.59
C ARG A 71 -22.83 -33.29 -13.10
N LEU A 72 -22.65 -33.79 -11.88
CA LEU A 72 -21.33 -34.16 -11.36
C LEU A 72 -20.80 -35.48 -11.96
N ILE A 73 -21.67 -36.29 -12.55
CA ILE A 73 -21.31 -37.55 -13.20
C ILE A 73 -21.45 -37.34 -14.71
N PRO A 74 -20.35 -37.35 -15.50
CA PRO A 74 -20.43 -37.21 -16.95
C PRO A 74 -21.02 -38.49 -17.58
N GLY A 75 -22.12 -38.39 -18.33
CA GLY A 75 -22.63 -39.50 -19.16
C GLY A 75 -24.16 -39.58 -19.33
N PRO A 76 -24.65 -40.49 -20.20
CA PRO A 76 -26.09 -40.67 -20.48
C PRO A 76 -26.90 -41.19 -19.28
N SER A 77 -26.25 -41.54 -18.17
CA SER A 77 -26.89 -41.88 -16.89
C SER A 77 -27.63 -40.71 -16.23
N ALA A 78 -27.57 -39.50 -16.80
CA ALA A 78 -28.50 -38.41 -16.48
C ALA A 78 -29.95 -38.74 -16.88
N ASN A 79 -30.16 -39.72 -17.76
CA ASN A 79 -31.45 -40.39 -17.97
C ASN A 79 -31.58 -41.58 -17.02
N LEU A 80 -31.70 -41.30 -15.72
CA LEU A 80 -32.25 -42.28 -14.80
C LEU A 80 -33.63 -42.69 -15.33
N SER A 81 -33.84 -43.99 -15.49
CA SER A 81 -35.12 -44.51 -15.99
C SER A 81 -36.25 -43.99 -15.10
N PHE A 82 -37.40 -43.67 -15.71
CA PHE A 82 -38.59 -43.17 -14.99
C PHE A 82 -38.94 -44.01 -13.75
N PHE A 83 -38.59 -45.30 -13.75
CA PHE A 83 -38.81 -46.22 -12.63
C PHE A 83 -37.85 -46.04 -11.44
N GLN A 84 -36.63 -45.55 -11.66
CA GLN A 84 -35.70 -45.22 -10.55
C GLN A 84 -36.09 -43.92 -9.82
N LYS A 85 -36.87 -43.04 -10.46
CA LYS A 85 -37.40 -41.80 -9.85
C LYS A 85 -38.58 -42.04 -8.88
N ILE A 86 -39.27 -43.19 -8.99
CA ILE A 86 -40.57 -43.40 -8.30
C ILE A 86 -40.42 -44.26 -7.04
N PHE A 87 -39.38 -45.08 -6.89
CA PHE A 87 -39.31 -46.08 -5.81
C PHE A 87 -38.08 -46.03 -4.88
N GLY A 88 -37.13 -45.11 -5.06
CA GLY A 88 -35.97 -45.03 -4.17
C GLY A 88 -35.40 -43.62 -4.11
N SER A 89 -35.30 -43.08 -2.90
CA SER A 89 -34.63 -41.82 -2.55
C SER A 89 -33.48 -41.46 -3.51
N GLN A 90 -33.76 -40.59 -4.49
CA GLN A 90 -32.77 -40.01 -5.39
C GLN A 90 -31.82 -39.14 -4.56
N GLN A 91 -30.75 -39.73 -4.02
CA GLN A 91 -29.67 -38.93 -3.44
C GLN A 91 -28.90 -38.32 -4.60
N THR A 92 -29.15 -37.04 -4.86
CA THR A 92 -28.36 -36.22 -5.78
C THR A 92 -26.88 -36.37 -5.43
N PRO A 93 -25.99 -36.68 -6.38
CA PRO A 93 -24.57 -36.82 -6.12
C PRO A 93 -24.00 -35.57 -5.45
N ILE A 94 -23.11 -35.77 -4.48
CA ILE A 94 -22.48 -34.73 -3.70
C ILE A 94 -20.98 -34.72 -4.03
N PHE A 95 -20.44 -33.54 -4.36
CA PHE A 95 -19.02 -33.29 -4.49
C PHE A 95 -18.60 -32.28 -3.43
N ALA A 96 -17.83 -32.72 -2.45
CA ALA A 96 -17.50 -31.94 -1.26
C ALA A 96 -15.99 -31.87 -1.04
N GLY A 97 -15.52 -30.75 -0.50
CA GLY A 97 -14.10 -30.52 -0.28
C GLY A 97 -13.80 -29.13 0.24
N GLN A 98 -12.58 -28.68 -0.02
CA GLN A 98 -12.09 -27.37 0.34
C GLN A 98 -11.53 -26.66 -0.88
N MET A 99 -12.04 -25.44 -1.15
CA MET A 99 -11.39 -24.51 -2.06
C MET A 99 -10.20 -23.88 -1.33
N GLU A 100 -9.01 -24.22 -1.79
CA GLU A 100 -7.77 -23.67 -1.27
C GLU A 100 -7.31 -22.48 -2.10
N PHE A 101 -6.90 -21.43 -1.39
CA PHE A 101 -6.34 -20.22 -1.97
C PHE A 101 -5.07 -19.85 -1.23
N GLU A 102 -4.01 -19.56 -1.96
CA GLU A 102 -2.73 -19.14 -1.41
C GLU A 102 -2.24 -17.84 -2.04
N ILE A 103 -1.79 -16.92 -1.19
CA ILE A 103 -1.31 -15.57 -1.56
C ILE A 103 -0.13 -15.16 -0.65
N PRO A 104 0.85 -14.40 -1.14
CA PRO A 104 1.89 -13.84 -0.29
C PRO A 104 1.35 -12.96 0.82
N ALA A 105 1.85 -13.16 2.04
CA ALA A 105 1.63 -12.28 3.19
C ALA A 105 2.37 -10.94 3.03
N VAL A 106 3.42 -10.93 2.20
CA VAL A 106 4.24 -9.76 1.92
C VAL A 106 4.33 -9.56 0.41
N ILE A 107 3.92 -8.38 -0.05
CA ILE A 107 4.04 -7.94 -1.44
C ILE A 107 5.02 -6.77 -1.46
N GLN A 108 5.90 -6.73 -2.46
CA GLN A 108 6.72 -5.57 -2.73
C GLN A 108 6.17 -4.83 -3.95
N LEU A 109 5.98 -3.53 -3.81
CA LEU A 109 5.61 -2.68 -4.94
C LEU A 109 6.70 -2.77 -6.02
N GLU A 110 6.28 -2.77 -7.29
CA GLU A 110 7.17 -2.83 -8.47
C GLU A 110 8.06 -4.08 -8.50
N HIS A 111 7.60 -5.16 -7.87
CA HIS A 111 8.28 -6.43 -7.99
C HIS A 111 8.32 -6.90 -9.46
N PRO A 112 9.47 -7.35 -9.98
CA PRO A 112 9.65 -7.81 -11.37
C PRO A 112 8.74 -8.98 -11.73
N GLU A 113 8.50 -9.89 -10.79
CA GLU A 113 7.66 -11.06 -11.00
C GLU A 113 6.22 -10.80 -10.57
N PRO A 114 5.22 -11.38 -11.28
CA PRO A 114 3.83 -11.33 -10.87
C PRO A 114 3.63 -11.89 -9.46
N ILE A 115 2.58 -11.44 -8.79
CA ILE A 115 2.18 -12.00 -7.49
C ILE A 115 1.70 -13.42 -7.72
N PRO A 116 2.27 -14.44 -7.05
CA PRO A 116 1.73 -15.80 -7.13
C PRO A 116 0.37 -15.85 -6.41
N LEU A 117 -0.66 -16.34 -7.09
CA LEU A 117 -2.00 -16.55 -6.54
C LEU A 117 -2.44 -17.97 -6.88
N CYS A 118 -2.28 -18.89 -5.95
CA CYS A 118 -2.46 -20.31 -6.22
C CYS A 118 -3.84 -20.80 -5.79
N LEU A 119 -4.53 -21.51 -6.70
CA LEU A 119 -5.86 -22.08 -6.50
C LEU A 119 -5.85 -23.60 -6.65
N ARG A 120 -6.59 -24.28 -5.78
CA ARG A 120 -6.76 -25.74 -5.81
C ARG A 120 -8.07 -26.10 -5.13
N PHE A 121 -8.71 -27.19 -5.56
CA PHE A 121 -9.76 -27.84 -4.80
C PHE A 121 -9.29 -29.16 -4.21
N VAL A 122 -9.40 -29.34 -2.89
CA VAL A 122 -9.03 -30.58 -2.20
C VAL A 122 -10.30 -31.33 -1.83
N VAL A 123 -10.48 -32.53 -2.38
CA VAL A 123 -11.69 -33.33 -2.20
C VAL A 123 -11.75 -33.93 -0.79
N ASP A 124 -12.90 -33.78 -0.13
CA ASP A 124 -13.25 -34.53 1.08
C ASP A 124 -13.93 -35.84 0.68
N ARG A 125 -13.15 -36.91 0.66
CA ARG A 125 -13.61 -38.25 0.26
C ARG A 125 -14.68 -38.83 1.17
N ARG A 126 -14.80 -38.36 2.42
CA ARG A 126 -15.81 -38.86 3.37
C ARG A 126 -17.19 -38.27 3.11
N LYS A 127 -17.23 -37.08 2.50
CA LYS A 127 -18.47 -36.35 2.21
C LYS A 127 -18.87 -36.39 0.73
N THR A 128 -17.92 -36.75 -0.14
CA THR A 128 -18.18 -36.90 -1.58
C THR A 128 -18.84 -38.25 -1.85
N SER A 129 -19.89 -38.23 -2.67
CA SER A 129 -20.63 -39.43 -3.07
C SER A 129 -19.72 -40.44 -3.79
N PRO A 130 -19.88 -41.76 -3.53
CA PRO A 130 -19.05 -42.80 -4.15
C PRO A 130 -19.05 -42.77 -5.68
N GLU A 131 -20.17 -42.42 -6.30
CA GLU A 131 -20.32 -42.34 -7.76
C GLU A 131 -19.44 -41.25 -8.38
N VAL A 132 -19.23 -40.14 -7.66
CA VAL A 132 -18.32 -39.07 -8.08
C VAL A 132 -16.86 -39.47 -7.87
N LEU A 133 -16.56 -40.16 -6.75
CA LEU A 133 -15.20 -40.64 -6.46
C LEU A 133 -14.73 -41.72 -7.44
N ASN A 134 -15.65 -42.58 -7.90
CA ASN A 134 -15.39 -43.70 -8.78
C ASN A 134 -15.53 -43.36 -10.27
N ALA A 135 -15.91 -42.12 -10.61
CA ALA A 135 -16.00 -41.67 -12.00
C ALA A 135 -14.63 -41.71 -12.68
N ALA A 136 -14.61 -42.02 -13.99
CA ALA A 136 -13.39 -42.09 -14.78
C ALA A 136 -12.62 -40.75 -14.82
N ALA A 137 -13.34 -39.63 -14.70
CA ALA A 137 -12.78 -38.30 -14.58
C ALA A 137 -13.52 -37.52 -13.49
N TRP A 138 -12.77 -36.74 -12.73
CA TRP A 138 -13.33 -35.86 -11.70
C TRP A 138 -14.06 -34.65 -12.32
N PRO A 139 -15.07 -34.08 -11.63
CA PRO A 139 -15.76 -32.90 -12.11
C PRO A 139 -14.80 -31.74 -12.38
N LYS A 140 -14.91 -31.11 -13.54
CA LYS A 140 -14.15 -29.89 -13.85
C LYS A 140 -14.73 -28.72 -13.06
N ILE A 141 -13.84 -27.98 -12.39
CA ILE A 141 -14.19 -26.73 -11.71
C ILE A 141 -13.70 -25.58 -12.58
N SER A 142 -14.62 -24.77 -13.09
CA SER A 142 -14.30 -23.63 -13.95
C SER A 142 -14.30 -22.35 -13.13
N LEU A 143 -13.23 -21.56 -13.19
CA LEU A 143 -13.19 -20.24 -12.59
C LEU A 143 -14.02 -19.28 -13.46
N LEU A 144 -15.05 -18.67 -12.87
CA LEU A 144 -15.93 -17.73 -13.56
C LEU A 144 -15.48 -16.28 -13.36
N ARG A 145 -15.10 -15.95 -12.13
CA ARG A 145 -14.70 -14.59 -11.74
C ARG A 145 -13.68 -14.61 -10.62
N LEU A 146 -12.70 -13.72 -10.73
CA LEU A 146 -11.72 -13.42 -9.68
C LEU A 146 -11.69 -11.91 -9.45
N VAL A 147 -12.02 -11.48 -8.25
CA VAL A 147 -11.89 -10.10 -7.80
C VAL A 147 -10.83 -10.04 -6.72
N LEU A 148 -9.82 -9.22 -6.94
CA LEU A 148 -8.73 -8.96 -6.01
C LEU A 148 -8.73 -7.47 -5.68
N GLU A 149 -8.85 -7.15 -4.41
CA GLU A 149 -8.83 -5.78 -3.89
C GLU A 149 -7.87 -5.69 -2.71
N ILE A 150 -7.17 -4.57 -2.59
CA ILE A 150 -6.41 -4.21 -1.39
C ILE A 150 -7.19 -3.15 -0.65
N GLU A 151 -7.55 -3.44 0.59
CA GLU A 151 -8.06 -2.47 1.53
C GLU A 151 -6.89 -1.87 2.30
N ALA A 152 -6.57 -0.60 2.01
CA ALA A 152 -5.60 0.19 2.73
C ALA A 152 -6.29 0.90 3.91
N ARG A 153 -5.73 0.74 5.11
CA ARG A 153 -6.25 1.28 6.36
C ARG A 153 -5.20 2.16 7.02
N THR A 154 -5.52 3.44 7.18
CA THR A 154 -4.75 4.37 7.99
C THR A 154 -5.47 4.62 9.29
N VAL A 155 -4.78 4.39 10.41
CA VAL A 155 -5.28 4.75 11.75
C VAL A 155 -4.38 5.86 12.28
N THR A 156 -4.95 7.01 12.58
CA THR A 156 -4.24 8.10 13.27
C THR A 156 -4.35 7.93 14.78
N ARG A 157 -3.45 8.56 15.52
CA ARG A 157 -3.49 8.62 16.98
C ARG A 157 -4.01 9.99 17.40
N ASP A 158 -5.02 10.00 18.28
CA ASP A 158 -5.65 11.25 18.72
C ASP A 158 -4.90 11.98 19.83
N ASP A 159 -4.08 11.25 20.60
CA ASP A 159 -3.32 11.81 21.70
C ASP A 159 -1.85 11.36 21.62
N ILE A 160 -0.99 12.28 21.17
CA ILE A 160 0.47 12.16 21.30
C ILE A 160 0.93 13.22 22.29
N SER A 161 0.40 13.19 23.52
CA SER A 161 1.07 13.85 24.63
C SER A 161 2.38 13.13 24.91
N LEU A 162 3.49 13.64 24.36
CA LEU A 162 4.87 13.25 24.69
C LEU A 162 5.25 13.71 26.10
N THR A 163 4.34 13.66 27.07
CA THR A 163 4.69 13.80 28.48
C THR A 163 5.43 12.53 28.88
N ALA A 164 6.71 12.67 29.20
CA ALA A 164 7.63 11.58 29.51
C ALA A 164 6.99 10.58 30.47
N PRO A 165 6.96 9.27 30.15
CA PRO A 165 6.36 8.28 31.02
C PRO A 165 7.24 8.12 32.28
N THR A 166 6.68 8.46 33.45
CA THR A 166 7.32 8.26 34.77
C THR A 166 7.45 6.78 35.15
N SER A 167 6.87 5.88 34.36
CA SER A 167 6.83 4.43 34.54
C SER A 167 6.98 3.81 33.16
N GLY A 168 8.10 3.13 32.92
CA GLY A 168 8.68 2.80 31.60
C GLY A 168 7.91 1.86 30.67
N THR A 169 6.58 1.87 30.66
CA THR A 169 5.76 1.12 29.71
C THR A 169 4.73 2.03 29.07
N LEU A 170 5.05 2.58 27.90
CA LEU A 170 4.07 3.26 27.05
C LEU A 170 3.09 2.22 26.53
N ASP A 171 1.86 2.22 27.04
CA ASP A 171 0.77 1.43 26.47
C ASP A 171 0.28 2.10 25.18
N LEU A 172 0.92 1.74 24.08
CA LEU A 172 0.72 2.32 22.76
C LEU A 172 -0.50 1.71 22.05
N THR A 173 -1.70 1.85 22.64
CA THR A 173 -2.93 1.48 21.94
C THR A 173 -3.25 2.47 20.81
N TRP A 174 -3.67 1.95 19.65
CA TRP A 174 -4.06 2.75 18.48
C TRP A 174 -5.57 3.00 18.55
N LYS A 175 -5.97 4.15 19.11
CA LYS A 175 -7.37 4.59 19.22
C LYS A 175 -7.51 5.99 18.63
N GLY A 176 -7.66 6.09 17.32
CA GLY A 176 -8.04 7.34 16.69
C GLY A 176 -8.73 7.10 15.37
N ASP A 177 -8.94 8.17 14.62
CA ASP A 177 -9.69 8.12 13.36
C ASP A 177 -9.11 7.08 12.40
N GLU A 178 -10.02 6.32 11.81
CA GLU A 178 -9.72 5.26 10.84
C GLU A 178 -10.20 5.69 9.46
N HIS A 179 -9.25 5.74 8.53
CA HIS A 179 -9.51 5.96 7.12
C HIS A 179 -9.28 4.66 6.34
N VAL A 180 -10.25 4.25 5.53
CA VAL A 180 -10.21 3.01 4.74
C VAL A 180 -10.40 3.32 3.27
N ILE A 181 -9.46 2.89 2.43
CA ILE A 181 -9.51 3.01 0.97
C ILE A 181 -9.47 1.60 0.39
N ASN A 182 -10.35 1.30 -0.57
CA ASN A 182 -10.27 0.06 -1.34
C ASN A 182 -9.61 0.36 -2.69
N VAL A 183 -8.47 -0.26 -2.93
CA VAL A 183 -7.71 -0.20 -4.18
C VAL A 183 -7.99 -1.48 -4.95
N PRO A 184 -8.81 -1.43 -6.02
CA PRO A 184 -9.03 -2.61 -6.85
C PRO A 184 -7.71 -2.96 -7.52
N LEU A 185 -7.25 -4.20 -7.30
CA LEU A 185 -6.09 -4.70 -8.01
C LEU A 185 -6.52 -5.21 -9.37
N ARG A 186 -7.41 -6.20 -9.38
CA ARG A 186 -7.87 -6.80 -10.63
C ARG A 186 -9.26 -7.37 -10.51
N VAL A 187 -10.02 -7.19 -11.58
CA VAL A 187 -11.26 -7.92 -11.83
C VAL A 187 -11.03 -8.73 -13.10
N TRP A 188 -11.11 -10.05 -12.99
CA TRP A 188 -11.06 -10.97 -14.13
C TRP A 188 -12.39 -11.72 -14.23
N SER A 189 -12.89 -11.87 -15.45
CA SER A 189 -14.06 -12.68 -15.76
C SER A 189 -13.79 -13.57 -16.97
N ALA A 190 -14.29 -14.80 -16.94
CA ALA A 190 -14.20 -15.73 -18.05
C ALA A 190 -14.83 -15.20 -19.35
N SER A 191 -15.78 -14.25 -19.26
CA SER A 191 -16.48 -13.71 -20.42
C SER A 191 -15.72 -12.62 -21.19
N SER A 192 -14.73 -11.97 -20.58
CA SER A 192 -14.11 -10.78 -21.14
C SER A 192 -12.73 -11.02 -21.76
N ASP A 193 -11.98 -12.03 -21.28
CA ASP A 193 -10.52 -12.04 -21.44
C ASP A 193 -9.93 -13.29 -22.12
N MET A 194 -10.66 -14.41 -22.26
CA MET A 194 -10.09 -15.67 -22.79
C MET A 194 -11.03 -16.45 -23.72
N GLN A 195 -10.43 -17.15 -24.70
CA GLN A 195 -11.14 -18.14 -25.53
C GLN A 195 -11.41 -19.45 -24.78
N GLU A 196 -10.62 -19.78 -23.76
CA GLU A 196 -10.78 -20.99 -22.95
C GLU A 196 -11.00 -20.68 -21.46
N PRO A 197 -11.92 -21.38 -20.79
CA PRO A 197 -12.16 -21.20 -19.36
C PRO A 197 -10.98 -21.72 -18.52
N LEU A 198 -10.59 -20.95 -17.50
CA LEU A 198 -9.58 -21.40 -16.54
C LEU A 198 -10.16 -22.48 -15.62
N HIS A 199 -9.48 -23.62 -15.51
CA HIS A 199 -9.92 -24.74 -14.69
C HIS A 199 -9.11 -24.84 -13.39
N ILE A 200 -9.81 -24.88 -12.25
CA ILE A 200 -9.19 -25.06 -10.94
C ILE A 200 -8.82 -26.54 -10.77
N PRO A 201 -7.55 -26.87 -10.50
CA PRO A 201 -7.08 -28.24 -10.36
C PRO A 201 -7.68 -28.88 -9.12
N VAL A 202 -8.07 -30.13 -9.28
CA VAL A 202 -8.68 -30.93 -8.22
C VAL A 202 -7.63 -31.93 -7.71
N SER A 203 -7.44 -32.00 -6.40
CA SER A 203 -6.46 -32.86 -5.71
C SER A 203 -7.12 -33.75 -4.65
N GLY A 204 -6.46 -34.85 -4.28
CA GLY A 204 -6.94 -35.82 -3.28
C GLY A 204 -7.44 -37.15 -3.86
N GLY A 205 -7.15 -37.43 -5.14
CA GLY A 205 -7.55 -38.64 -5.86
C GLY A 205 -6.52 -39.76 -5.81
N HIS A 206 -6.90 -40.96 -6.27
CA HIS A 206 -5.95 -42.01 -6.64
C HIS A 206 -5.44 -41.78 -8.08
N GLY A 207 -4.23 -42.27 -8.39
CA GLY A 207 -3.65 -42.20 -9.73
C GLY A 207 -3.07 -40.82 -10.08
N THR A 208 -3.19 -40.42 -11.35
CA THR A 208 -2.59 -39.20 -11.93
C THR A 208 -3.06 -37.89 -11.28
N ASN A 209 -4.20 -37.90 -10.58
CA ASN A 209 -4.77 -36.73 -9.90
C ASN A 209 -4.32 -36.54 -8.44
N ALA A 210 -3.41 -37.39 -7.94
CA ALA A 210 -2.90 -37.28 -6.57
C ALA A 210 -2.04 -36.02 -6.35
N ALA A 211 -1.43 -35.48 -7.42
CA ALA A 211 -0.44 -34.40 -7.33
C ALA A 211 -0.64 -33.29 -8.38
N ASN A 212 -1.89 -32.96 -8.74
CA ASN A 212 -2.12 -31.81 -9.62
C ASN A 212 -1.58 -30.54 -8.93
N PRO A 213 -0.63 -29.82 -9.55
CA PRO A 213 -0.09 -28.60 -8.98
C PRO A 213 -1.20 -27.53 -8.91
N PRO A 214 -1.17 -26.65 -7.90
CA PRO A 214 -2.09 -25.52 -7.84
C PRO A 214 -2.01 -24.63 -9.09
N LEU A 215 -3.14 -24.06 -9.48
CA LEU A 215 -3.23 -23.10 -10.58
C LEU A 215 -2.79 -21.73 -10.09
N ASP A 216 -1.64 -21.24 -10.56
CA ASP A 216 -1.17 -19.89 -10.27
C ASP A 216 -1.83 -18.86 -11.21
N VAL A 217 -3.02 -18.40 -10.83
CA VAL A 217 -3.76 -17.39 -11.61
C VAL A 217 -3.07 -16.02 -11.60
N GLY A 218 -2.26 -15.75 -10.59
CA GLY A 218 -1.55 -14.49 -10.47
C GLY A 218 -0.45 -14.36 -11.52
N ARG A 219 0.32 -15.43 -11.74
CA ARG A 219 1.27 -15.53 -12.86
C ARG A 219 0.59 -15.62 -14.21
N LEU A 220 -0.44 -16.45 -14.36
CA LEU A 220 -1.16 -16.62 -15.63
C LEU A 220 -1.78 -15.32 -16.13
N LEU A 221 -2.30 -14.50 -15.22
CA LEU A 221 -2.89 -13.21 -15.56
C LEU A 221 -1.85 -12.08 -15.61
N GLY A 222 -0.62 -12.28 -15.11
CA GLY A 222 0.41 -11.24 -15.04
C GLY A 222 0.05 -10.14 -14.04
N ILE A 223 -0.40 -10.50 -12.83
CA ILE A 223 -0.81 -9.53 -11.81
C ILE A 223 0.43 -8.91 -11.14
N HIS A 224 0.65 -7.62 -11.37
CA HIS A 224 1.69 -6.83 -10.70
C HIS A 224 1.07 -5.70 -9.89
N VAL A 225 1.65 -5.42 -8.72
CA VAL A 225 1.30 -4.26 -7.91
C VAL A 225 2.40 -3.22 -8.06
N ARG A 226 2.07 -2.04 -8.58
CA ARG A 226 2.99 -0.89 -8.73
C ARG A 226 2.54 0.27 -7.85
N ARG A 227 3.39 1.29 -7.72
CA ARG A 227 3.07 2.52 -6.97
C ARG A 227 1.82 3.23 -7.48
N THR A 228 1.65 3.29 -8.80
CA THR A 228 0.47 3.87 -9.45
C THR A 228 -0.69 2.88 -9.54
N GLY A 229 -0.71 1.80 -8.75
CA GLY A 229 -1.68 0.70 -8.86
C GLY A 229 -1.30 -0.37 -9.90
N ILE A 230 -2.27 -0.89 -10.64
CA ILE A 230 -2.07 -1.99 -11.61
C ILE A 230 -1.93 -1.46 -13.03
N VAL A 231 -1.01 -2.05 -13.80
CA VAL A 231 -0.96 -1.87 -15.26
C VAL A 231 -2.00 -2.76 -15.92
N GLY A 232 -2.88 -2.16 -16.72
CA GLY A 232 -3.96 -2.86 -17.45
C GLY A 232 -5.38 -2.56 -16.94
N SER A 233 -5.55 -1.66 -15.96
CA SER A 233 -6.86 -1.17 -15.50
C SER A 233 -7.17 0.21 -16.10
N MET A 234 -8.43 0.45 -16.50
CA MET A 234 -8.89 1.75 -17.03
C MET A 234 -9.09 2.83 -15.94
N PHE A 235 -8.99 2.48 -14.66
CA PHE A 235 -9.18 3.42 -13.56
C PHE A 235 -7.84 4.03 -13.16
N THR A 236 -7.76 5.36 -12.97
CA THR A 236 -6.61 6.03 -12.34
C THR A 236 -6.47 5.50 -10.92
N PRO A 237 -5.51 4.61 -10.62
CA PRO A 237 -5.51 3.95 -9.33
C PRO A 237 -5.05 4.95 -8.27
N ALA A 238 -5.73 4.98 -7.14
CA ALA A 238 -5.17 5.59 -5.93
C ALA A 238 -3.77 4.98 -5.70
N ALA A 239 -2.77 5.84 -5.48
CA ALA A 239 -1.40 5.38 -5.30
C ALA A 239 -1.33 4.47 -4.07
N LEU A 240 -0.75 3.28 -4.23
CA LEU A 240 -0.66 2.33 -3.12
C LEU A 240 0.54 2.71 -2.24
N ILE A 241 0.26 3.12 -1.00
CA ILE A 241 1.27 3.53 -0.03
C ILE A 241 1.80 2.27 0.68
N PRO A 242 3.12 2.09 0.86
CA PRO A 242 3.66 0.97 1.62
C PRO A 242 3.16 0.91 3.07
N SER A 243 3.09 -0.28 3.63
CA SER A 243 2.80 -0.47 5.06
C SER A 243 3.86 0.27 5.90
N CYS A 244 3.40 1.11 6.81
CA CYS A 244 4.26 1.89 7.69
C CYS A 244 3.59 2.17 9.03
N ALA A 245 4.41 2.45 10.04
CA ALA A 245 3.93 2.90 11.34
C ALA A 245 4.91 3.96 11.84
N THR A 246 4.36 5.10 12.24
CA THR A 246 5.09 6.19 12.91
C THR A 246 4.61 6.30 14.35
N VAL A 247 4.98 7.36 15.06
CA VAL A 247 4.38 7.64 16.38
C VAL A 247 2.95 8.16 16.25
N ALA A 248 2.56 8.69 15.08
CA ALA A 248 1.32 9.43 14.87
C ALA A 248 0.27 8.68 14.07
N PHE A 249 0.68 7.77 13.18
CA PHE A 249 -0.26 6.99 12.40
C PHE A 249 0.31 5.61 12.06
N ARG A 250 -0.58 4.69 11.71
CA ARG A 250 -0.28 3.37 11.19
C ARG A 250 -1.03 3.16 9.88
N HIS A 251 -0.29 2.85 8.82
CA HIS A 251 -0.82 2.44 7.53
C HIS A 251 -0.63 0.93 7.34
N SER A 252 -1.73 0.22 7.13
CA SER A 252 -1.80 -1.24 7.06
C SER A 252 -2.71 -1.69 5.93
N HIS A 253 -2.60 -2.95 5.51
CA HIS A 253 -3.34 -3.45 4.35
C HIS A 253 -4.03 -4.77 4.66
N HIS A 254 -5.19 -4.96 4.05
CA HIS A 254 -5.82 -6.25 3.94
C HIS A 254 -6.06 -6.57 2.47
N VAL A 255 -5.83 -7.82 2.06
CA VAL A 255 -6.31 -8.31 0.77
C VAL A 255 -7.70 -8.87 0.91
N LYS A 256 -8.58 -8.51 -0.01
CA LYS A 256 -9.90 -9.11 -0.22
C LYS A 256 -9.89 -9.86 -1.54
N VAL A 257 -10.30 -11.12 -1.49
CA VAL A 257 -10.43 -11.98 -2.67
C VAL A 257 -11.84 -12.53 -2.73
N ILE A 258 -12.48 -12.35 -3.88
CA ILE A 258 -13.76 -12.97 -4.19
C ILE A 258 -13.53 -13.88 -5.39
N LEU A 259 -13.80 -15.16 -5.19
CA LEU A 259 -13.69 -16.19 -6.21
C LEU A 259 -15.06 -16.77 -6.48
N ASP A 260 -15.49 -16.69 -7.73
CA ASP A 260 -16.67 -17.39 -8.22
C ASP A 260 -16.22 -18.51 -9.16
N ALA A 261 -16.67 -19.73 -8.89
CA ALA A 261 -16.37 -20.90 -9.69
C ALA A 261 -17.65 -21.68 -9.99
N GLU A 262 -17.60 -22.56 -10.99
CA GLU A 262 -18.70 -23.45 -11.37
C GLU A 262 -18.24 -24.90 -11.43
N VAL A 263 -19.05 -25.80 -10.91
CA VAL A 263 -18.87 -27.25 -11.07
C VAL A 263 -20.24 -27.92 -11.16
N GLY A 264 -20.41 -28.83 -12.12
CA GLY A 264 -21.68 -29.51 -12.35
C GLY A 264 -22.86 -28.55 -12.57
N GLY A 265 -22.65 -27.41 -13.24
CA GLY A 265 -23.69 -26.40 -13.46
C GLY A 265 -24.13 -25.63 -12.22
N LYS A 266 -23.40 -25.72 -11.11
CA LYS A 266 -23.67 -25.00 -9.86
C LYS A 266 -22.51 -24.07 -9.54
N GLN A 267 -22.84 -22.85 -9.12
CA GLN A 267 -21.86 -21.84 -8.74
C GLN A 267 -21.45 -21.98 -7.28
N ILE A 268 -20.18 -21.72 -7.01
CA ILE A 268 -19.57 -21.65 -5.68
C ILE A 268 -18.93 -20.26 -5.57
N GLN A 269 -19.20 -19.57 -4.47
CA GLN A 269 -18.53 -18.32 -4.15
C GLN A 269 -17.70 -18.48 -2.88
N CYS A 270 -16.43 -18.10 -2.95
CA CYS A 270 -15.53 -18.04 -1.80
C CYS A 270 -15.05 -16.61 -1.60
N ARG A 271 -15.01 -16.17 -0.34
CA ARG A 271 -14.53 -14.83 0.04
C ARG A 271 -13.44 -14.96 1.09
N PHE A 272 -12.33 -14.27 0.87
CA PHE A 272 -11.17 -14.25 1.77
C PHE A 272 -10.82 -12.80 2.09
N ARG A 273 -10.55 -12.46 3.36
CA ARG A 273 -10.06 -11.14 3.77
C ARG A 273 -8.98 -11.28 4.83
N ARG A 274 -7.76 -10.81 4.56
CA ARG A 274 -6.59 -11.05 5.42
C ARG A 274 -5.55 -9.95 5.36
N ASP A 275 -4.84 -9.80 6.47
CA ASP A 275 -3.77 -8.83 6.62
C ASP A 275 -2.63 -9.13 5.64
N MET A 276 -2.02 -8.08 5.12
CA MET A 276 -0.81 -8.16 4.32
C MET A 276 0.11 -6.99 4.58
N THR A 277 1.39 -7.21 4.32
CA THR A 277 2.41 -6.16 4.36
C THR A 277 2.80 -5.77 2.95
N ILE A 278 2.73 -4.47 2.65
CA ILE A 278 3.20 -3.93 1.39
C ILE A 278 4.51 -3.22 1.63
N LEU A 279 5.57 -3.66 0.95
CA LEU A 279 6.89 -3.06 1.01
C LEU A 279 7.04 -2.01 -0.08
N ALA A 280 7.82 -0.97 0.21
CA ALA A 280 8.27 -0.02 -0.80
C ALA A 280 9.06 -0.73 -1.91
N PRO A 281 9.12 -0.16 -3.13
CA PRO A 281 9.96 -0.70 -4.19
C PRO A 281 11.41 -0.81 -3.77
N SER A 282 12.10 -1.79 -4.36
CA SER A 282 13.54 -1.90 -4.23
C SER A 282 14.20 -0.71 -4.94
N GLU A 283 15.17 -0.08 -4.31
CA GLU A 283 16.01 0.96 -4.92
C GLU A 283 17.20 0.35 -5.68
N VAL A 284 17.41 -0.96 -5.54
CA VAL A 284 18.46 -1.68 -6.25
C VAL A 284 17.88 -2.15 -7.57
N ASP A 285 18.19 -1.44 -8.64
CA ASP A 285 17.94 -1.95 -9.99
C ASP A 285 18.68 -3.28 -10.15
N GLN A 286 18.00 -4.30 -10.68
CA GLN A 286 18.60 -5.59 -11.00
C GLN A 286 19.74 -5.49 -12.03
N SER A 287 19.97 -4.31 -12.59
CA SER A 287 21.08 -4.01 -13.49
C SER A 287 22.45 -3.98 -12.79
N GLY A 288 22.50 -4.05 -11.46
CA GLY A 288 23.76 -4.05 -10.69
C GLY A 288 24.56 -2.75 -10.83
N ARG A 289 23.99 -1.71 -11.47
CA ARG A 289 24.50 -0.37 -11.33
C ARG A 289 24.03 0.13 -9.99
N ASP A 290 24.99 0.50 -9.15
CA ASP A 290 24.70 1.38 -8.02
C ASP A 290 23.93 2.57 -8.57
N GLY A 291 22.61 2.54 -8.37
CA GLY A 291 21.72 3.66 -8.59
C GLY A 291 22.09 4.72 -7.56
N VAL A 292 23.25 5.35 -7.75
CA VAL A 292 23.54 6.65 -7.17
C VAL A 292 22.45 7.53 -7.73
N TRP A 293 21.39 7.69 -6.93
CA TRP A 293 20.40 8.71 -7.15
C TRP A 293 21.17 10.01 -7.33
N ARG A 294 21.19 10.54 -8.56
CA ARG A 294 21.73 11.86 -8.85
C ARG A 294 20.58 12.84 -8.61
N PRO A 295 20.68 13.74 -7.62
CA PRO A 295 19.76 14.87 -7.47
C PRO A 295 19.99 15.86 -8.63
N GLN A 296 19.63 15.52 -9.87
CA GLN A 296 19.88 16.41 -11.00
C GLN A 296 18.67 16.84 -11.81
N ASP A 297 17.47 16.27 -11.62
CA ASP A 297 16.30 16.67 -12.43
C ASP A 297 15.12 17.28 -11.64
N GLU A 298 15.26 17.47 -10.33
CA GLU A 298 14.41 18.39 -9.58
C GLU A 298 15.30 19.49 -9.01
N GLU A 299 15.33 20.63 -9.70
CA GLU A 299 15.83 21.90 -9.18
C GLU A 299 14.90 22.34 -8.05
N MET A 300 14.99 21.64 -6.92
CA MET A 300 14.20 21.89 -5.73
C MET A 300 14.79 23.14 -5.09
N GLN A 301 14.25 24.31 -5.45
CA GLN A 301 14.53 25.54 -4.71
C GLN A 301 14.31 25.25 -3.22
N PRO A 302 15.27 25.59 -2.34
CA PRO A 302 15.09 25.36 -0.92
C PRO A 302 13.82 26.10 -0.47
N PRO A 303 12.94 25.45 0.31
CA PRO A 303 11.75 26.12 0.83
C PRO A 303 12.18 27.34 1.65
N PRO A 304 11.39 28.42 1.65
CA PRO A 304 11.73 29.65 2.35
C PRO A 304 12.00 29.38 3.84
N VAL A 305 13.13 29.89 4.33
CA VAL A 305 13.48 29.84 5.76
C VAL A 305 12.74 30.99 6.45
N PHE A 306 11.79 30.66 7.32
CA PHE A 306 11.10 31.66 8.13
C PHE A 306 11.84 31.88 9.46
N VAL A 307 12.41 33.07 9.63
CA VAL A 307 12.98 33.53 10.90
C VAL A 307 11.98 34.48 11.54
N ARG A 308 11.41 34.11 12.69
CA ARG A 308 10.56 35.01 13.49
C ARG A 308 11.34 35.52 14.71
N ARG A 309 11.53 36.84 14.79
CA ARG A 309 12.08 37.52 15.99
C ARG A 309 10.94 37.84 16.96
N SER A 310 11.19 37.64 18.26
CA SER A 310 10.24 37.91 19.35
C SER A 310 10.09 39.41 19.66
N GLY A 311 9.83 40.23 18.64
CA GLY A 311 9.59 41.68 18.77
C GLY A 311 8.20 42.13 18.31
N ASP A 312 7.50 41.34 17.48
CA ASP A 312 6.21 41.73 16.87
C ASP A 312 4.99 41.20 17.65
N MET A 313 5.01 41.30 18.98
CA MET A 313 3.79 41.18 19.79
C MET A 313 3.29 42.58 20.17
N ARG A 314 2.50 43.20 19.29
CA ARG A 314 1.40 44.07 19.73
C ARG A 314 0.10 43.29 19.56
N PRO A 315 -0.71 43.10 20.62
CA PRO A 315 -2.04 42.55 20.46
C PRO A 315 -2.90 43.55 19.67
N PRO A 316 -3.76 43.11 18.73
CA PRO A 316 -4.77 43.99 18.17
C PRO A 316 -5.72 44.38 19.31
N ALA A 317 -5.91 45.69 19.47
CA ALA A 317 -6.93 46.22 20.36
C ALA A 317 -8.29 45.67 19.93
N THR A 318 -8.99 45.08 20.89
CA THR A 318 -10.38 44.68 20.78
C THR A 318 -11.25 45.92 20.62
N ASP A 319 -11.89 46.09 19.46
CA ASP A 319 -13.27 46.58 19.42
C ASP A 319 -13.93 46.35 18.04
N ARG A 320 -15.03 45.60 18.10
CA ARG A 320 -16.22 45.56 17.21
C ARG A 320 -16.12 45.19 15.72
N ALA A 321 -16.78 44.06 15.45
CA ALA A 321 -17.71 43.76 14.36
C ALA A 321 -17.19 43.84 12.91
N TYR A 322 -16.84 42.68 12.35
CA TYR A 322 -17.04 42.36 10.94
C TYR A 322 -17.46 40.90 10.78
N GLU A 323 -18.46 40.71 9.93
CA GLU A 323 -19.13 39.47 9.57
C GLU A 323 -18.24 38.54 8.73
N ASP A 324 -18.72 37.30 8.57
CA ASP A 324 -18.29 36.24 7.64
C ASP A 324 -17.61 36.74 6.37
N GLU A 325 -16.31 36.42 6.18
CA GLU A 325 -15.74 36.09 4.88
C GLU A 325 -14.61 35.06 5.06
N PHE A 326 -14.88 33.79 4.76
CA PHE A 326 -13.84 32.81 4.50
C PHE A 326 -13.08 33.23 3.22
N PRO A 327 -11.74 33.25 3.20
CA PRO A 327 -11.01 33.52 1.96
C PRO A 327 -11.27 32.38 0.96
N PRO A 328 -11.46 32.67 -0.34
CA PRO A 328 -11.62 31.63 -1.35
C PRO A 328 -10.33 30.81 -1.52
N PRO A 329 -10.42 29.57 -2.02
CA PRO A 329 -9.26 28.74 -2.30
C PRO A 329 -8.40 29.42 -3.39
N MET A 330 -7.19 29.84 -3.01
CA MET A 330 -6.24 30.45 -3.93
C MET A 330 -5.68 29.40 -4.89
N TYR A 331 -6.31 29.30 -6.07
CA TYR A 331 -5.63 28.83 -7.28
C TYR A 331 -4.87 30.01 -7.91
N GLY A 332 -3.56 29.86 -8.06
CA GLY A 332 -2.75 30.51 -9.10
C GLY A 332 -2.41 31.99 -8.93
N ARG A 333 -1.25 32.27 -8.32
CA ARG A 333 -0.37 33.39 -8.75
C ARG A 333 1.08 32.92 -8.75
N LEU A 334 1.53 32.52 -9.94
CA LEU A 334 2.93 32.57 -10.35
C LEU A 334 3.27 34.05 -10.51
N ASP A 335 3.99 34.63 -9.55
CA ASP A 335 4.90 35.77 -9.75
C ASP A 335 5.63 36.03 -8.43
N SER A 336 6.92 35.69 -8.39
CA SER A 336 7.80 35.91 -7.25
C SER A 336 8.12 37.41 -7.13
N TRP A 337 7.67 38.03 -6.04
CA TRP A 337 8.01 39.42 -5.69
C TRP A 337 9.39 39.56 -5.01
N ILE A 338 10.16 38.49 -4.95
CA ILE A 338 11.52 38.51 -4.42
C ILE A 338 12.46 38.76 -5.60
N ARG A 339 12.82 40.03 -5.81
CA ARG A 339 14.08 40.32 -6.53
C ARG A 339 15.20 39.76 -5.65
N PRO A 340 16.13 38.94 -6.19
CA PRO A 340 17.33 38.61 -5.44
C PRO A 340 18.01 39.92 -5.03
N PRO A 341 18.57 40.01 -3.81
CA PRO A 341 19.35 41.19 -3.42
C PRO A 341 20.40 41.44 -4.50
N VAL A 342 20.63 42.72 -4.80
CA VAL A 342 21.74 43.16 -5.65
C VAL A 342 22.98 42.42 -5.14
N PHE A 343 23.65 41.69 -6.03
CA PHE A 343 24.88 40.95 -5.70
C PHE A 343 25.83 41.89 -4.95
N GLU A 344 25.86 41.77 -3.63
CA GLU A 344 26.96 42.31 -2.86
C GLU A 344 28.20 41.53 -3.32
N PRO A 345 29.33 42.23 -3.60
CA PRO A 345 30.55 41.53 -3.96
C PRO A 345 30.87 40.49 -2.88
N PRO A 346 31.36 39.31 -3.26
CA PRO A 346 31.69 38.27 -2.30
C PRO A 346 32.62 38.86 -1.22
N PRO A 347 32.48 38.41 0.05
CA PRO A 347 33.37 38.88 1.10
C PRO A 347 34.83 38.67 0.68
N PRO A 348 35.74 39.58 1.08
CA PRO A 348 37.14 39.50 0.67
C PRO A 348 37.70 38.14 1.08
N THR A 349 38.46 37.55 0.17
CA THR A 349 39.14 36.28 0.42
C THR A 349 40.20 36.47 1.51
N PHE A 350 40.57 35.39 2.19
CA PHE A 350 41.63 35.43 3.20
C PHE A 350 42.94 36.04 2.65
N ALA A 351 43.26 35.81 1.38
CA ALA A 351 44.43 36.38 0.71
C ALA A 351 44.32 37.91 0.53
N GLU A 352 43.12 38.44 0.28
CA GLU A 352 42.88 39.89 0.18
C GLU A 352 42.95 40.56 1.55
N VAL A 353 42.40 39.93 2.58
CA VAL A 353 42.50 40.40 3.97
C VAL A 353 43.95 40.40 4.45
N GLU A 354 44.72 39.36 4.15
CA GLU A 354 46.13 39.26 4.50
C GLU A 354 46.98 40.31 3.77
N ARG A 355 46.69 40.57 2.48
CA ARG A 355 47.33 41.64 1.71
C ARG A 355 46.98 43.02 2.28
N GLU A 356 45.73 43.27 2.66
CA GLU A 356 45.31 44.53 3.27
C GLU A 356 45.98 44.74 4.64
N ASP A 357 46.12 43.69 5.44
CA ASP A 357 46.79 43.76 6.75
C ASP A 357 48.31 43.98 6.60
N LEU A 358 48.95 43.40 5.58
CA LEU A 358 50.36 43.66 5.25
C LEU A 358 50.60 45.11 4.77
N LEU A 359 49.64 45.67 4.01
CA LEU A 359 49.66 47.08 3.59
C LEU A 359 49.46 48.02 4.80
N ARG A 360 48.50 47.74 5.69
CA ARG A 360 48.28 48.53 6.91
C ARG A 360 49.48 48.48 7.88
N ARG A 361 50.22 47.37 7.89
CA ARG A 361 51.42 47.21 8.72
C ARG A 361 52.70 47.75 8.08
N GLY A 362 52.61 48.40 6.91
CA GLY A 362 53.74 49.06 6.26
C GLY A 362 54.86 48.13 5.80
N ARG A 363 54.57 46.84 5.56
CA ARG A 363 55.59 45.82 5.24
C ARG A 363 55.83 45.57 3.76
N ILE A 364 55.21 46.34 2.86
CA ILE A 364 55.46 46.24 1.42
C ILE A 364 55.56 47.65 0.83
N GLN A 365 56.75 48.04 0.37
CA GLN A 365 56.89 49.11 -0.62
C GLN A 365 56.65 48.48 -2.00
N THR A 366 55.56 48.88 -2.66
CA THR A 366 55.31 48.56 -4.07
C THR A 366 56.40 49.19 -4.94
N VAL A 367 57.06 48.36 -5.75
CA VAL A 367 57.84 48.79 -6.94
C VAL A 367 56.89 48.95 -8.11
#